data_AF-A0A961XZB0-F1
#
_entry.id   AF-A0A961XZB0-F1
#
_cell.length_a   1.000
_cell.length_b   1.000
_cell.length_c   1.000
_cell.angle_alpha   90.00
_cell.angle_beta   90.00
_cell.angle_gamma   90.00
#
_symmetry.space_group_name_H-M   'P 1'
#
loop_
_entity.id
_entity.type
_entity.pdbx_description
1 polymer ?
#
loop_
_entity_poly.entity_id
_entity_poly.type
_entity_poly.pdbx_seq_one_letter_code
_entity_poly.pdbx_strand_id
1 'polypeptide(L)'
;MIEFIAVNMAPIMFLSLIVFLLIGYPVAFALAANGLLFFVIGVELAPFSNGSISLSWPLLYALPERFYGGVMANETLLAIPFFTFMGIVLERSGMAEDLLDTIGQLFGPIRGGLAYAVILVGALLAATTGVVAASVIAMGLISLPIMLRYGYDRRIASGAIAASGTLAQIIPPSLVLIVLADQLGRSVGDMYKGALIPGLILTTLYLSYILIMSIIRPNSMPALPKEARTLGHGVTSLLVALLAAGAVGYGAHVWLSASQGANADVLGATVGVILIYIVAIADKTFKFGLMSRLAQQVIIVLIPPLALVFLVLGTIFLGIATPTEGGAMGAVGALILAAAKGKLSLDVVKQALASTTRLSSFVMFILIGARVFSLTFYG
;
A
#
# COMPACT_ATOMS: atom_id res chain seq x y z
N MET A 1 -9.44 33.51 33.47
CA MET A 1 -10.01 32.68 32.38
C MET A 1 -9.26 32.87 31.07
N ILE A 2 -9.02 34.10 30.62
CA ILE A 2 -8.27 34.42 29.39
C ILE A 2 -6.84 33.84 29.43
N GLU A 3 -6.13 34.00 30.55
CA GLU A 3 -4.77 33.46 30.74
C GLU A 3 -4.73 31.91 30.71
N PHE A 4 -5.76 31.24 31.25
CA PHE A 4 -5.86 29.78 31.19
C PHE A 4 -6.06 29.27 29.75
N ILE A 5 -6.86 29.99 28.94
CA ILE A 5 -7.07 29.67 27.52
C ILE A 5 -5.77 29.91 26.73
N ALA A 6 -5.05 31.00 27.01
CA ALA A 6 -3.78 31.31 26.36
C ALA A 6 -2.72 30.22 26.63
N VAL A 7 -2.59 29.76 27.87
CA VAL A 7 -1.63 28.69 28.24
C VAL A 7 -2.02 27.32 27.64
N ASN A 8 -3.32 27.04 27.51
CA ASN A 8 -3.82 25.75 27.00
C ASN A 8 -4.27 25.80 25.54
N MET A 9 -3.85 26.81 24.77
CA MET A 9 -4.34 27.03 23.40
C MET A 9 -4.08 25.82 22.49
N ALA A 10 -2.88 25.23 22.56
CA ALA A 10 -2.51 24.07 21.75
C ALA A 10 -3.40 22.83 22.02
N PRO A 11 -3.54 22.33 23.28
CA PRO A 11 -4.48 21.25 23.58
C PRO A 11 -5.93 21.55 23.18
N ILE A 12 -6.41 22.78 23.39
CA ILE A 12 -7.77 23.18 23.01
C ILE A 12 -7.94 23.16 21.48
N MET A 13 -6.94 23.63 20.73
CA MET A 13 -6.93 23.60 19.27
C MET A 13 -6.96 22.17 18.72
N PHE A 14 -6.22 21.24 19.35
CA PHE A 14 -6.26 19.82 18.99
C PHE A 14 -7.60 19.16 19.32
N LEU A 15 -8.18 19.44 20.49
CA LEU A 15 -9.49 18.90 20.86
C LEU A 15 -10.59 19.44 19.92
N SER A 16 -10.53 20.74 19.60
CA SER A 16 -11.43 21.37 18.63
C SER A 16 -11.30 20.70 17.26
N LEU A 17 -10.08 20.43 16.79
CA LEU A 17 -9.88 19.70 15.53
C LEU A 17 -10.60 18.35 15.54
N ILE A 18 -10.51 17.57 16.63
CA ILE A 18 -11.24 16.29 16.74
C ILE A 18 -12.74 16.51 16.57
N VAL A 19 -13.32 17.54 17.20
CA VAL A 19 -14.74 17.88 17.04
C VAL A 19 -15.05 18.23 15.59
N PHE A 20 -14.25 19.08 14.93
CA PHE A 20 -14.44 19.43 13.52
C PHE A 20 -14.40 18.20 12.60
N LEU A 21 -13.49 17.25 12.87
CA LEU A 21 -13.40 16.00 12.11
C LEU A 21 -14.61 15.09 12.35
N LEU A 22 -15.19 15.08 13.55
CA LEU A 22 -16.39 14.31 13.88
C LEU A 22 -17.67 14.87 13.23
N ILE A 23 -17.71 16.17 12.89
CA ILE A 23 -18.84 16.77 12.14
C ILE A 23 -18.90 16.20 10.70
N GLY A 24 -17.84 15.57 10.21
CA GLY A 24 -17.81 14.94 8.90
C GLY A 24 -17.47 15.91 7.75
N TYR A 25 -17.03 17.13 8.06
CA TYR A 25 -16.46 18.03 7.05
C TYR A 25 -15.15 17.46 6.48
N PRO A 26 -14.81 17.73 5.21
CA PRO A 26 -13.57 17.22 4.63
C PRO A 26 -12.34 17.71 5.41
N VAL A 27 -11.43 16.78 5.69
CA VAL A 27 -10.27 16.95 6.59
C VAL A 27 -9.45 18.21 6.27
N ALA A 28 -9.21 18.48 4.99
CA ALA A 28 -8.47 19.67 4.54
C ALA A 28 -9.09 20.98 5.03
N PHE A 29 -10.41 21.13 4.90
CA PHE A 29 -11.13 22.32 5.33
C PHE A 29 -11.27 22.38 6.85
N ALA A 30 -11.44 21.24 7.51
CA ALA A 30 -11.44 21.17 8.98
C ALA A 30 -10.10 21.66 9.56
N LEU A 31 -8.97 21.20 9.00
CA LEU A 31 -7.63 21.66 9.39
C LEU A 31 -7.44 23.16 9.14
N ALA A 32 -7.81 23.64 7.95
CA ALA A 32 -7.66 25.05 7.60
C ALA A 32 -8.55 25.96 8.46
N ALA A 33 -9.83 25.62 8.63
CA ALA A 33 -10.78 26.41 9.42
C ALA A 33 -10.38 26.45 10.90
N ASN A 34 -10.04 25.30 11.48
CA ASN A 34 -9.56 25.24 12.86
C ASN A 34 -8.23 26.00 13.03
N GLY A 35 -7.31 25.87 12.07
CA GLY A 35 -6.07 26.62 12.01
C GLY A 35 -6.29 28.13 12.04
N LEU A 36 -7.09 28.66 11.12
CA LEU A 36 -7.38 30.09 11.01
C LEU A 36 -8.17 30.62 12.21
N LEU A 37 -9.14 29.85 12.72
CA LEU A 37 -9.92 30.23 13.90
C LEU A 37 -9.00 30.43 15.11
N PHE A 38 -8.14 29.45 15.39
CA PHE A 38 -7.19 29.55 16.51
C PHE A 38 -6.05 30.51 16.25
N PHE A 39 -5.70 30.78 14.99
CA PHE A 39 -4.79 31.87 14.65
C PHE A 39 -5.38 33.23 15.05
N VAL A 40 -6.63 33.52 14.69
CA VAL A 40 -7.31 34.76 15.09
C VAL A 40 -7.40 34.87 16.61
N ILE A 41 -7.84 33.80 17.28
CA ILE A 41 -7.90 33.76 18.75
C ILE A 41 -6.51 33.99 19.36
N GLY A 42 -5.47 33.36 18.82
CA GLY A 42 -4.10 33.50 19.30
C GLY A 42 -3.55 34.91 19.15
N VAL A 43 -3.82 35.59 18.02
CA VAL A 43 -3.42 36.99 17.81
C VAL A 43 -4.13 37.93 18.80
N GLU A 44 -5.43 37.74 19.04
CA GLU A 44 -6.18 38.55 20.01
C GLU A 44 -5.77 38.27 21.47
N LEU A 45 -5.31 37.05 21.77
CA LEU A 45 -4.81 36.68 23.09
C LEU A 45 -3.35 37.06 23.33
N ALA A 46 -2.56 37.30 22.27
CA ALA A 46 -1.13 37.61 22.39
C ALA A 46 -0.80 38.79 23.32
N PRO A 47 -1.55 39.92 23.32
CA PRO A 47 -1.32 41.01 24.28
C PRO A 47 -1.58 40.63 25.74
N PHE A 48 -2.40 39.60 25.99
CA PHE A 48 -2.83 39.16 27.32
C PHE A 48 -2.07 37.94 27.82
N SER A 49 -1.15 37.39 27.03
CA SER A 49 -0.50 36.11 27.31
C SER A 49 0.86 36.23 28.01
N ASN A 50 1.24 37.42 28.47
CA ASN A 50 2.54 37.69 29.12
C ASN A 50 3.75 37.15 28.32
N GLY A 51 3.67 37.21 26.97
CA GLY A 51 4.73 36.77 26.07
C GLY A 51 4.74 35.26 25.73
N SER A 52 3.77 34.47 26.20
CA SER A 52 3.67 33.05 25.84
C SER A 52 3.19 32.79 24.41
N ILE A 53 2.55 33.77 23.76
CA ILE A 53 2.05 33.71 22.38
C ILE A 53 2.62 34.92 21.64
N SER A 54 3.29 34.67 20.53
CA SER A 54 3.93 35.67 19.65
C SER A 54 3.30 35.74 18.26
N LEU A 55 2.07 35.22 18.12
CA LEU A 55 1.30 35.28 16.88
C LEU A 55 0.95 36.72 16.50
N SER A 56 1.08 37.03 15.21
CA SER A 56 0.76 38.34 14.66
C SER A 56 0.20 38.23 13.23
N TRP A 57 -0.65 39.18 12.84
CA TRP A 57 -1.27 39.22 11.50
C TRP A 57 -0.31 39.06 10.32
N PRO A 58 0.91 39.65 10.32
CA PRO A 58 1.86 39.48 9.22
C PRO A 58 2.30 38.04 8.96
N LEU A 59 2.19 37.14 9.94
CA LEU A 59 2.55 35.73 9.78
C LEU A 59 1.66 35.02 8.73
N LEU A 60 0.45 35.53 8.47
CA LEU A 60 -0.41 35.02 7.38
C LEU A 60 0.19 35.23 5.99
N TYR A 61 1.04 36.24 5.81
CA TYR A 61 1.70 36.47 4.52
C TYR A 61 2.73 35.39 4.18
N ALA A 62 3.09 34.51 5.13
CA ALA A 62 3.89 33.33 4.84
C ALA A 62 3.08 32.20 4.18
N LEU A 63 1.74 32.24 4.21
CA LEU A 63 0.90 31.15 3.66
C LEU A 63 1.10 30.91 2.16
N PRO A 64 1.14 31.94 1.27
CA PRO A 64 1.38 31.72 -0.15
C PRO A 64 2.66 30.93 -0.43
N GLU A 65 3.77 31.31 0.21
CA GLU A 65 5.06 30.60 0.05
C GLU A 65 4.97 29.17 0.58
N ARG A 66 4.33 28.96 1.74
CA ARG A 66 4.12 27.62 2.30
C ARG A 66 3.25 26.73 1.39
N PHE A 67 2.32 27.31 0.63
CA PHE A 67 1.47 26.57 -0.30
C PHE A 67 2.20 26.27 -1.61
N TYR A 68 2.68 27.30 -2.30
CA TYR A 68 3.25 27.17 -3.63
C TYR A 68 4.69 26.64 -3.59
N GLY A 69 5.56 27.26 -2.80
CA GLY A 69 6.95 26.83 -2.62
C GLY A 69 7.09 25.58 -1.73
N GLY A 70 6.22 25.42 -0.73
CA GLY A 70 6.29 24.32 0.22
C GLY A 70 5.60 23.03 -0.22
N VAL A 71 4.33 23.09 -0.62
CA VAL A 71 3.52 21.89 -0.93
C VAL A 71 3.49 21.62 -2.43
N MET A 72 3.15 22.61 -3.26
CA MET A 72 2.98 22.39 -4.71
C MET A 72 4.29 22.13 -5.46
N ALA A 73 5.39 22.78 -5.06
CA ALA A 73 6.71 22.59 -5.67
C ALA A 73 7.49 21.38 -5.11
N ASN A 74 6.87 20.57 -4.25
CA ASN A 74 7.57 19.49 -3.57
C ASN A 74 7.72 18.24 -4.46
N GLU A 75 8.95 17.98 -4.88
CA GLU A 75 9.27 16.86 -5.76
C GLU A 75 8.99 15.49 -5.13
N THR A 76 9.06 15.36 -3.80
CA THR A 76 8.75 14.10 -3.10
C THR A 76 7.27 13.75 -3.22
N LEU A 77 6.40 14.77 -3.24
CA LEU A 77 4.96 14.57 -3.38
C LEU A 77 4.54 14.18 -4.80
N LEU A 78 5.40 14.39 -5.82
CA LEU A 78 5.17 13.86 -7.18
C LEU A 78 5.16 12.33 -7.22
N ALA A 79 5.75 11.65 -6.22
CA ALA A 79 5.64 10.20 -6.10
C ALA A 79 4.18 9.73 -5.88
N ILE A 80 3.35 10.55 -5.22
CA ILE A 80 1.95 10.21 -4.89
C ILE A 80 1.13 9.89 -6.15
N PRO A 81 1.02 10.77 -7.17
CA PRO A 81 0.26 10.47 -8.37
C PRO A 81 0.81 9.25 -9.12
N PHE A 82 2.13 9.07 -9.18
CA PHE A 82 2.71 7.92 -9.87
C PHE A 82 2.40 6.58 -9.19
N PHE A 83 2.59 6.49 -7.87
CA PHE A 83 2.25 5.28 -7.10
C PHE A 83 0.74 5.02 -7.11
N THR A 84 -0.07 6.07 -6.97
CA THR A 84 -1.53 5.93 -7.06
C THR A 84 -1.95 5.41 -8.43
N PHE A 85 -1.37 5.94 -9.50
CA PHE A 85 -1.66 5.49 -10.86
C PHE A 85 -1.24 4.04 -11.08
N MET A 86 -0.03 3.67 -10.66
CA MET A 86 0.45 2.30 -10.69
C MET A 86 -0.56 1.37 -10.02
N GLY A 87 -0.91 1.61 -8.76
CA GLY A 87 -1.85 0.79 -8.01
C GLY A 87 -3.20 0.63 -8.68
N ILE A 88 -3.78 1.74 -9.15
CA ILE A 88 -5.10 1.72 -9.80
C ILE A 88 -5.06 0.97 -11.13
N VAL A 89 -3.99 1.10 -11.93
CA VAL A 89 -3.85 0.32 -13.17
C VAL A 89 -3.74 -1.18 -12.86
N LEU A 90 -2.97 -1.58 -11.85
CA LEU A 90 -2.87 -2.99 -11.46
C LEU A 90 -4.20 -3.54 -10.93
N GLU A 91 -4.95 -2.74 -10.16
CA GLU A 91 -6.26 -3.10 -9.63
C GLU A 91 -7.31 -3.22 -10.76
N ARG A 92 -7.43 -2.18 -11.60
CA ARG A 92 -8.43 -2.09 -12.68
C ARG A 92 -8.17 -3.04 -13.84
N SER A 93 -6.94 -3.48 -14.04
CA SER A 93 -6.63 -4.57 -14.98
C SER A 93 -7.13 -5.94 -14.48
N GLY A 94 -7.76 -6.03 -13.30
CA GLY A 94 -8.28 -7.29 -12.77
C GLY A 94 -7.19 -8.24 -12.31
N MET A 95 -5.97 -7.74 -12.03
CA MET A 95 -4.93 -8.59 -11.45
C MET A 95 -5.20 -8.92 -9.99
N ALA A 96 -5.86 -8.02 -9.26
CA ALA A 96 -6.32 -8.30 -7.89
C ALA A 96 -7.22 -9.53 -7.83
N GLU A 97 -8.12 -9.68 -8.80
CA GLU A 97 -9.02 -10.83 -8.93
C GLU A 97 -8.24 -12.11 -9.28
N ASP A 98 -7.35 -12.07 -10.28
CA ASP A 98 -6.50 -13.21 -10.64
C ASP A 98 -5.66 -13.68 -9.45
N LEU A 99 -5.08 -12.74 -8.68
CA LEU A 99 -4.29 -13.00 -7.48
C LEU A 99 -5.15 -13.66 -6.41
N LEU A 100 -6.34 -13.12 -6.14
CA LEU A 100 -7.26 -13.67 -5.16
C LEU A 100 -7.74 -15.07 -5.52
N ASP A 101 -8.12 -15.33 -6.76
CA ASP A 101 -8.53 -16.66 -7.20
C ASP A 101 -7.36 -17.66 -7.06
N THR A 102 -6.17 -17.27 -7.53
CA THR A 102 -4.99 -18.14 -7.50
C THR A 102 -4.55 -18.47 -6.07
N ILE A 103 -4.43 -17.48 -5.20
CA ILE A 103 -4.06 -17.70 -3.79
C ILE A 103 -5.19 -18.39 -3.02
N GLY A 104 -6.44 -18.05 -3.31
CA GLY A 104 -7.62 -18.70 -2.74
C GLY A 104 -7.64 -20.19 -3.02
N GLN A 105 -7.23 -20.60 -4.21
CA GLN A 105 -7.08 -22.02 -4.57
C GLN A 105 -5.84 -22.67 -3.94
N LEU A 106 -4.72 -21.95 -3.83
CA LEU A 106 -3.52 -22.42 -3.15
C LEU A 106 -3.79 -22.78 -1.68
N PHE A 107 -4.51 -21.92 -0.96
CA PHE A 107 -4.89 -22.15 0.44
C PHE A 107 -6.25 -22.83 0.61
N GLY A 108 -6.97 -23.10 -0.48
CA GLY A 108 -8.31 -23.70 -0.49
C GLY A 108 -8.43 -25.03 0.26
N PRO A 109 -7.42 -25.92 0.29
CA PRO A 109 -7.45 -27.14 1.09
C PRO A 109 -7.52 -26.93 2.60
N ILE A 110 -7.10 -25.76 3.09
CA ILE A 110 -6.93 -25.47 4.51
C ILE A 110 -8.16 -24.69 5.02
N ARG A 111 -8.57 -24.98 6.27
CA ARG A 111 -9.62 -24.19 6.95
C ARG A 111 -9.14 -22.74 7.11
N GLY A 112 -10.00 -21.77 6.82
CA GLY A 112 -9.59 -20.36 6.75
C GLY A 112 -8.86 -19.97 5.45
N GLY A 113 -8.72 -20.89 4.49
CA GLY A 113 -7.96 -20.70 3.24
C GLY A 113 -8.23 -19.38 2.51
N LEU A 114 -9.50 -19.02 2.33
CA LEU A 114 -9.89 -17.78 1.66
C LEU A 114 -9.53 -16.54 2.49
N ALA A 115 -9.60 -16.61 3.82
CA ALA A 115 -9.22 -15.49 4.67
C ALA A 115 -7.70 -15.25 4.65
N TYR A 116 -6.89 -16.32 4.61
CA TYR A 116 -5.44 -16.18 4.36
C TYR A 116 -5.18 -15.54 2.99
N ALA A 117 -5.91 -15.96 1.96
CA ALA A 117 -5.78 -15.39 0.63
C ALA A 117 -6.11 -13.89 0.60
N VAL A 118 -7.19 -13.48 1.28
CA VAL A 118 -7.53 -12.06 1.41
C VAL A 118 -6.41 -11.29 2.11
N ILE A 119 -5.89 -11.77 3.24
CA ILE A 119 -4.83 -11.05 3.96
C ILE A 119 -3.55 -10.94 3.10
N LEU A 120 -3.10 -12.03 2.49
CA LEU A 120 -1.87 -12.07 1.71
C LEU A 120 -1.97 -11.26 0.41
N VAL A 121 -3.08 -11.40 -0.33
CA VAL A 121 -3.28 -10.63 -1.56
C VAL A 121 -3.49 -9.16 -1.24
N GLY A 122 -4.24 -8.84 -0.18
CA GLY A 122 -4.37 -7.45 0.22
C GLY A 122 -3.07 -6.86 0.76
N ALA A 123 -2.18 -7.65 1.38
CA ALA A 123 -0.82 -7.20 1.71
C ALA A 123 0.03 -6.90 0.47
N LEU A 124 -0.10 -7.72 -0.58
CA LEU A 124 0.59 -7.51 -1.86
C LEU A 124 0.03 -6.29 -2.61
N LEU A 125 -1.30 -6.13 -2.64
CA LEU A 125 -1.97 -4.99 -3.27
C LEU A 125 -1.81 -3.70 -2.46
N ALA A 126 -1.68 -3.82 -1.14
CA ALA A 126 -1.37 -2.72 -0.24
C ALA A 126 -0.07 -2.02 -0.65
N ALA A 127 0.96 -2.81 -0.96
CA ALA A 127 2.23 -2.32 -1.47
C ALA A 127 2.07 -1.52 -2.77
N THR A 128 1.07 -1.79 -3.61
CA THR A 128 0.95 -1.10 -4.90
C THR A 128 -0.05 0.06 -4.89
N THR A 129 -1.09 -0.01 -4.08
CA THR A 129 -2.22 0.94 -4.11
C THR A 129 -2.10 2.05 -3.08
N GLY A 130 -1.59 1.78 -1.88
CA GLY A 130 -1.41 2.78 -0.82
C GLY A 130 -2.70 3.48 -0.33
N VAL A 131 -3.89 3.02 -0.74
CA VAL A 131 -5.18 3.66 -0.45
C VAL A 131 -6.17 2.65 0.15
N VAL A 132 -6.42 2.78 1.45
CA VAL A 132 -7.29 1.85 2.20
C VAL A 132 -8.69 1.73 1.61
N ALA A 133 -9.34 2.86 1.32
CA ALA A 133 -10.73 2.84 0.85
C ALA A 133 -10.88 2.08 -0.48
N ALA A 134 -9.93 2.27 -1.41
CA ALA A 134 -9.94 1.57 -2.69
C ALA A 134 -9.76 0.06 -2.50
N SER A 135 -8.73 -0.35 -1.75
CA SER A 135 -8.46 -1.77 -1.49
C SER A 135 -9.63 -2.45 -0.79
N VAL A 136 -10.21 -1.83 0.25
CA VAL A 136 -11.36 -2.42 0.98
C VAL A 136 -12.59 -2.55 0.07
N ILE A 137 -12.87 -1.55 -0.77
CA ILE A 137 -14.01 -1.63 -1.70
C ILE A 137 -13.78 -2.72 -2.74
N ALA A 138 -12.61 -2.77 -3.36
CA ALA A 138 -12.27 -3.77 -4.37
C ALA A 138 -12.31 -5.19 -3.80
N MET A 139 -11.62 -5.41 -2.68
CA MET A 139 -11.63 -6.70 -2.00
C MET A 139 -13.02 -7.04 -1.45
N GLY A 140 -13.77 -6.06 -0.96
CA GLY A 140 -15.15 -6.24 -0.50
C GLY A 140 -16.07 -6.71 -1.62
N LEU A 141 -16.00 -6.10 -2.80
CA LEU A 141 -16.84 -6.46 -3.94
C LEU A 141 -16.47 -7.81 -4.55
N ILE A 142 -15.19 -8.17 -4.52
CA ILE A 142 -14.70 -9.42 -5.13
C ILE A 142 -14.77 -10.59 -4.14
N SER A 143 -14.18 -10.44 -2.95
CA SER A 143 -13.95 -11.56 -2.02
C SER A 143 -15.12 -11.83 -1.08
N LEU A 144 -15.86 -10.81 -0.63
CA LEU A 144 -16.96 -11.02 0.32
C LEU A 144 -18.06 -11.95 -0.22
N PRO A 145 -18.55 -11.78 -1.47
CA PRO A 145 -19.57 -12.68 -2.00
C PRO A 145 -19.08 -14.12 -2.09
N ILE A 146 -17.81 -14.32 -2.46
CA ILE A 146 -17.17 -15.64 -2.59
C ILE A 146 -17.05 -16.31 -1.21
N MET A 147 -16.57 -15.58 -0.19
CA MET A 147 -16.44 -16.09 1.17
C MET A 147 -17.80 -16.52 1.73
N LEU A 148 -18.84 -15.68 1.56
CA LEU A 148 -20.19 -15.98 2.04
C LEU A 148 -20.82 -17.17 1.29
N ARG A 149 -20.59 -17.28 -0.02
CA ARG A 149 -21.06 -18.42 -0.83
C ARG A 149 -20.50 -19.75 -0.32
N TYR A 150 -19.27 -19.77 0.19
CA TYR A 150 -18.63 -20.95 0.77
C TYR A 150 -18.85 -21.09 2.28
N GLY A 151 -19.77 -20.33 2.88
CA GLY A 151 -20.18 -20.52 4.27
C GLY A 151 -19.27 -19.86 5.31
N TYR A 152 -18.47 -18.85 4.94
CA TYR A 152 -17.76 -18.04 5.94
C TYR A 152 -18.73 -17.21 6.77
N ASP A 153 -18.42 -17.07 8.06
CA ASP A 153 -19.12 -16.14 8.94
C ASP A 153 -18.90 -14.68 8.48
N ARG A 154 -19.98 -13.91 8.48
CA ARG A 154 -19.98 -12.52 8.00
C ARG A 154 -18.98 -11.64 8.75
N ARG A 155 -18.84 -11.84 10.06
CA ARG A 155 -17.97 -10.99 10.91
C ARG A 155 -16.51 -11.25 10.62
N ILE A 156 -16.14 -12.51 10.42
CA ILE A 156 -14.77 -12.90 10.08
C ILE A 156 -14.44 -12.44 8.66
N ALA A 157 -15.34 -12.65 7.70
CA ALA A 157 -15.12 -12.23 6.32
C ALA A 157 -14.98 -10.70 6.22
N SER A 158 -15.91 -9.93 6.80
CA SER A 158 -15.82 -8.47 6.78
C SER A 158 -14.60 -7.97 7.56
N GLY A 159 -14.28 -8.59 8.70
CA GLY A 159 -13.13 -8.24 9.52
C GLY A 159 -11.79 -8.48 8.80
N ALA A 160 -11.64 -9.63 8.12
CA ALA A 160 -10.44 -9.95 7.35
C ALA A 160 -10.23 -8.98 6.18
N ILE A 161 -11.30 -8.63 5.45
CA ILE A 161 -11.25 -7.68 4.34
C ILE A 161 -10.90 -6.27 4.86
N ALA A 162 -11.56 -5.81 5.93
CA ALA A 162 -11.30 -4.50 6.52
C ALA A 162 -9.87 -4.41 7.05
N ALA A 163 -9.41 -5.42 7.80
CA ALA A 163 -8.05 -5.46 8.33
C ALA A 163 -7.00 -5.50 7.22
N SER A 164 -7.19 -6.36 6.22
CA SER A 164 -6.29 -6.46 5.07
C SER A 164 -6.15 -5.14 4.32
N GLY A 165 -7.23 -4.40 4.12
CA GLY A 165 -7.18 -3.08 3.48
C GLY A 165 -6.36 -2.03 4.26
N THR A 166 -6.28 -2.13 5.59
CA THR A 166 -5.44 -1.22 6.40
C THR A 166 -3.94 -1.44 6.19
N LEU A 167 -3.53 -2.61 5.69
CA LEU A 167 -2.13 -2.89 5.35
C LEU A 167 -1.58 -1.92 4.29
N ALA A 168 -2.45 -1.33 3.45
CA ALA A 168 -2.09 -0.33 2.45
C ALA A 168 -1.45 0.93 3.06
N GLN A 169 -1.62 1.19 4.35
CA GLN A 169 -0.98 2.32 5.01
C GLN A 169 0.47 2.04 5.41
N ILE A 170 0.82 0.78 5.70
CA ILE A 170 2.09 0.45 6.36
C ILE A 170 3.04 -0.33 5.46
N ILE A 171 2.55 -1.15 4.53
CA ILE A 171 3.40 -1.97 3.66
C ILE A 171 3.95 -1.09 2.53
N PRO A 172 5.28 -0.97 2.38
CA PRO A 172 5.87 -0.17 1.31
C PRO A 172 5.63 -0.76 -0.10
N PRO A 173 5.57 0.07 -1.15
CA PRO A 173 5.51 1.54 -1.13
C PRO A 173 4.14 2.05 -0.65
N SER A 174 4.14 3.00 0.30
CA SER A 174 2.92 3.54 0.92
C SER A 174 2.83 5.05 0.78
N LEU A 175 1.69 5.54 0.31
CA LEU A 175 1.40 6.97 0.15
C LEU A 175 1.44 7.72 1.49
N VAL A 176 0.94 7.09 2.56
CA VAL A 176 0.94 7.68 3.90
C VAL A 176 2.36 7.90 4.40
N LEU A 177 3.26 6.93 4.16
CA LEU A 177 4.66 7.05 4.54
C LEU A 177 5.41 8.11 3.74
N ILE A 178 5.06 8.32 2.47
CA ILE A 178 5.62 9.43 1.66
C ILE A 178 5.26 10.78 2.30
N VAL A 179 3.98 10.96 2.65
CA VAL A 179 3.52 12.19 3.30
C VAL A 179 4.19 12.37 4.67
N LEU A 180 4.29 11.31 5.48
CA LEU A 180 4.96 11.37 6.77
C LEU A 180 6.47 11.69 6.64
N ALA A 181 7.14 11.13 5.63
CA ALA A 181 8.54 11.43 5.35
C ALA A 181 8.75 12.93 5.10
N ASP A 182 7.89 13.51 4.26
CA ASP A 182 7.88 14.95 3.97
C ASP A 182 7.63 15.79 5.23
N GLN A 183 6.60 15.45 6.03
CA GLN A 183 6.29 16.20 7.24
C GLN A 183 7.38 16.11 8.32
N LEU A 184 8.09 14.97 8.40
CA LEU A 184 9.17 14.76 9.35
C LEU A 184 10.54 15.23 8.84
N GLY A 185 10.63 15.69 7.59
CA GLY A 185 11.91 16.05 6.95
C GLY A 185 12.88 14.87 6.86
N ARG A 186 12.36 13.66 6.65
CA ARG A 186 13.14 12.41 6.54
C ARG A 186 13.06 11.83 5.14
N SER A 187 14.01 10.98 4.79
CA SER A 187 13.97 10.25 3.53
C SER A 187 12.80 9.27 3.50
N VAL A 188 12.06 9.23 2.38
CA VAL A 188 11.00 8.24 2.14
C VAL A 188 11.56 6.81 2.23
N GLY A 189 12.79 6.60 1.76
CA GLY A 189 13.45 5.29 1.83
C GLY A 189 13.64 4.81 3.27
N ASP A 190 13.98 5.72 4.19
CA ASP A 190 14.13 5.40 5.61
C ASP A 190 12.78 5.11 6.26
N MET A 191 11.74 5.87 5.91
CA MET A 191 10.37 5.58 6.36
C MET A 191 9.90 4.20 5.89
N TYR A 192 10.18 3.84 4.64
CA TYR A 192 9.87 2.51 4.11
C TYR A 192 10.65 1.39 4.80
N LYS A 193 11.96 1.57 5.01
CA LYS A 193 12.78 0.61 5.77
C LYS A 193 12.26 0.42 7.20
N GLY A 194 11.93 1.52 7.87
CA GLY A 194 11.38 1.52 9.22
C GLY A 194 9.99 0.87 9.33
N ALA A 195 9.17 0.97 8.30
CA ALA A 195 7.81 0.40 8.29
C ALA A 195 7.76 -1.10 7.92
N LEU A 196 8.81 -1.65 7.30
CA LEU A 196 8.81 -3.03 6.81
C LEU A 196 8.57 -4.05 7.94
N ILE A 197 9.32 -3.93 9.05
CA ILE A 197 9.19 -4.85 10.19
C ILE A 197 7.79 -4.72 10.83
N PRO A 198 7.31 -3.52 11.22
CA PRO A 198 5.94 -3.35 11.70
C PRO A 198 4.87 -3.89 10.75
N GLY A 199 5.01 -3.69 9.44
CA GLY A 199 4.06 -4.19 8.44
C GLY A 199 4.01 -5.72 8.37
N LEU A 200 5.17 -6.38 8.45
CA LEU A 200 5.26 -7.84 8.50
C LEU A 200 4.71 -8.40 9.82
N ILE A 201 4.98 -7.75 10.94
CA ILE A 201 4.41 -8.11 12.25
C ILE A 201 2.89 -8.03 12.18
N LEU A 202 2.33 -6.93 11.68
CA LEU A 202 0.88 -6.73 11.59
C LEU A 202 0.23 -7.77 10.67
N THR A 203 0.83 -8.02 9.51
CA THR A 203 0.38 -9.08 8.60
C THR A 203 0.40 -10.44 9.28
N THR A 204 1.47 -10.76 10.01
CA THR A 204 1.60 -12.02 10.75
C THR A 204 0.53 -12.13 11.84
N LEU A 205 0.26 -11.06 12.60
CA LEU A 205 -0.79 -11.03 13.61
C LEU A 205 -2.18 -11.31 13.00
N TYR A 206 -2.47 -10.77 11.82
CA TYR A 206 -3.71 -11.06 11.09
C TYR A 206 -3.80 -12.52 10.65
N LEU A 207 -2.70 -13.09 10.12
CA LEU A 207 -2.63 -14.51 9.77
C LEU A 207 -2.79 -15.41 11.01
N SER A 208 -2.12 -15.09 12.11
CA SER A 208 -2.24 -15.80 13.39
C SER A 208 -3.66 -15.73 13.95
N TYR A 209 -4.34 -14.60 13.83
CA TYR A 209 -5.75 -14.48 14.22
C TYR A 209 -6.63 -15.45 13.43
N ILE A 210 -6.47 -15.53 12.10
CA ILE A 210 -7.22 -16.49 11.28
C ILE A 210 -6.86 -17.93 11.66
N LEU A 211 -5.58 -18.22 11.93
CA LEU A 211 -5.14 -19.54 12.39
C LEU A 211 -5.83 -19.95 13.68
N ILE A 212 -5.80 -19.09 14.70
CA ILE A 212 -6.46 -19.32 15.98
C ILE A 212 -7.96 -19.54 15.77
N MET A 213 -8.61 -18.68 14.99
CA MET A 213 -10.05 -18.77 14.74
C MET A 213 -10.43 -20.01 13.91
N SER A 214 -9.54 -20.51 13.05
CA SER A 214 -9.76 -21.75 12.28
C SER A 214 -9.77 -23.00 13.17
N ILE A 215 -9.08 -22.95 14.31
CA ILE A 215 -9.03 -24.01 15.32
C ILE A 215 -10.21 -23.89 16.28
N ILE A 216 -10.49 -22.68 16.79
CA ILE A 216 -11.56 -22.44 17.79
C ILE A 216 -12.95 -22.54 17.15
N ARG A 217 -13.13 -22.01 15.93
CA ARG A 217 -14.43 -21.97 15.23
C ARG A 217 -14.31 -22.52 13.80
N PRO A 218 -14.01 -23.82 13.63
CA PRO A 218 -13.77 -24.41 12.31
C PRO A 218 -14.99 -24.28 11.37
N ASN A 219 -16.21 -24.30 11.90
CA ASN A 219 -17.44 -24.16 11.11
C ASN A 219 -17.65 -22.75 10.55
N SER A 220 -17.00 -21.73 11.14
CA SER A 220 -17.14 -20.33 10.71
C SER A 220 -16.24 -19.96 9.53
N MET A 221 -15.29 -20.82 9.17
CA MET A 221 -14.34 -20.61 8.06
C MET A 221 -13.96 -21.94 7.41
N PRO A 222 -14.93 -22.64 6.78
CA PRO A 222 -14.69 -23.93 6.18
C PRO A 222 -13.63 -23.86 5.06
N ALA A 223 -12.97 -25.00 4.83
CA ALA A 223 -12.09 -25.16 3.68
C ALA A 223 -12.92 -25.17 2.37
N LEU A 224 -12.30 -24.81 1.26
CA LEU A 224 -12.96 -24.80 -0.05
C LEU A 224 -13.38 -26.23 -0.42
N PRO A 225 -14.63 -26.49 -0.86
CA PRO A 225 -15.06 -27.82 -1.33
C PRO A 225 -14.18 -28.33 -2.46
N LYS A 226 -14.03 -29.66 -2.60
CA LYS A 226 -13.15 -30.24 -3.63
C LYS A 226 -13.62 -29.86 -5.04
N GLU A 227 -14.93 -29.71 -5.21
CA GLU A 227 -15.61 -29.33 -6.45
C GLU A 227 -15.26 -27.92 -6.90
N ALA A 228 -14.92 -27.04 -5.95
CA ALA A 228 -14.54 -25.65 -6.21
C ALA A 228 -13.03 -25.47 -6.45
N ARG A 229 -12.21 -26.51 -6.25
CA ARG A 229 -10.74 -26.46 -6.42
C ARG A 229 -10.34 -26.75 -7.86
N THR A 230 -10.45 -25.75 -8.73
CA THR A 230 -10.26 -25.91 -10.18
C THR A 230 -8.81 -26.20 -10.60
N LEU A 231 -7.81 -25.71 -9.85
CA LEU A 231 -6.37 -25.90 -10.12
C LEU A 231 -5.78 -27.20 -9.55
N GLY A 232 -6.55 -27.97 -8.77
CA GLY A 232 -6.14 -29.29 -8.27
C GLY A 232 -5.04 -29.25 -7.19
N HIS A 233 -4.29 -30.34 -7.06
CA HIS A 233 -3.21 -30.48 -6.07
C HIS A 233 -1.88 -30.12 -6.72
N GLY A 234 -1.22 -29.07 -6.23
CA GLY A 234 0.05 -28.62 -6.83
C GLY A 234 1.02 -27.95 -5.87
N VAL A 235 0.75 -28.00 -4.56
CA VAL A 235 1.61 -27.40 -3.53
C VAL A 235 3.00 -28.03 -3.55
N THR A 236 3.10 -29.35 -3.73
CA THR A 236 4.39 -30.06 -3.83
C THR A 236 5.18 -29.62 -5.06
N SER A 237 4.53 -29.53 -6.22
CA SER A 237 5.16 -29.03 -7.45
C SER A 237 5.60 -27.57 -7.31
N LEU A 238 4.82 -26.73 -6.63
CA LEU A 238 5.21 -25.35 -6.33
C LEU A 238 6.44 -25.30 -5.42
N LEU A 239 6.47 -26.11 -4.35
CA LEU A 239 7.62 -26.19 -3.44
C LEU A 239 8.89 -26.66 -4.17
N VAL A 240 8.78 -27.71 -4.99
CA VAL A 240 9.91 -28.19 -5.81
C VAL A 240 10.40 -27.11 -6.75
N ALA A 241 9.49 -26.38 -7.39
CA ALA A 241 9.86 -25.30 -8.28
C ALA A 241 10.56 -24.14 -7.53
N LEU A 242 10.02 -23.72 -6.39
CA LEU A 242 10.65 -22.69 -5.55
C LEU A 242 12.03 -23.12 -5.05
N LEU A 243 12.21 -24.39 -4.65
CA LEU A 243 13.51 -24.94 -4.28
C LEU A 243 14.48 -24.97 -5.46
N ALA A 244 14.02 -25.36 -6.65
CA ALA A 244 14.84 -25.34 -7.86
C ALA A 244 15.25 -23.91 -8.24
N ALA A 245 14.32 -22.94 -8.17
CA ALA A 245 14.60 -21.53 -8.39
C ALA A 245 15.61 -20.98 -7.36
N GLY A 246 15.46 -21.38 -6.09
CA GLY A 246 16.39 -21.03 -5.02
C GLY A 246 17.77 -21.63 -5.24
N ALA A 247 17.86 -22.89 -5.66
CA ALA A 247 19.14 -23.54 -5.96
C ALA A 247 19.87 -22.88 -7.14
N VAL A 248 19.14 -22.54 -8.22
CA VAL A 248 19.71 -21.83 -9.36
C VAL A 248 20.09 -20.40 -8.97
N GLY A 249 19.24 -19.71 -8.20
CA GLY A 249 19.54 -18.37 -7.70
C GLY A 249 20.78 -18.34 -6.79
N TYR A 250 20.94 -19.35 -5.92
CA TYR A 250 22.13 -19.52 -5.09
C TYR A 250 23.36 -19.84 -5.93
N GLY A 251 23.26 -20.73 -6.92
CA GLY A 251 24.35 -21.02 -7.85
C GLY A 251 24.79 -19.77 -8.63
N ALA A 252 23.83 -18.97 -9.08
CA ALA A 252 24.09 -17.68 -9.73
C ALA A 252 24.73 -16.68 -8.77
N HIS A 253 24.28 -16.60 -7.51
CA HIS A 253 24.90 -15.78 -6.48
C HIS A 253 26.36 -16.17 -6.26
N VAL A 254 26.65 -17.47 -6.07
CA VAL A 254 28.03 -17.97 -5.87
C VAL A 254 28.91 -17.61 -7.07
N TRP A 255 28.40 -17.77 -8.29
CA TRP A 255 29.14 -17.42 -9.50
C TRP A 255 29.37 -15.91 -9.66
N LEU A 256 28.37 -15.09 -9.34
CA LEU A 256 28.42 -13.63 -9.45
C LEU A 256 29.14 -12.96 -8.28
N SER A 257 29.28 -13.63 -7.14
CA SER A 257 29.97 -13.11 -5.96
C SER A 257 31.41 -12.67 -6.26
N ALA A 258 32.09 -13.40 -7.16
CA ALA A 258 33.45 -13.12 -7.57
C ALA A 258 33.58 -11.82 -8.40
N SER A 259 32.52 -11.36 -9.06
CA SER A 259 32.55 -10.20 -9.96
C SER A 259 31.73 -9.00 -9.48
N GLN A 260 30.66 -9.21 -8.72
CA GLN A 260 29.66 -8.18 -8.38
C GLN A 260 29.55 -7.90 -6.88
N GLY A 261 30.29 -8.61 -6.02
CA GLY A 261 30.33 -8.38 -4.58
C GLY A 261 28.92 -8.36 -3.95
N ALA A 262 28.58 -7.27 -3.25
CA ALA A 262 27.29 -7.11 -2.56
C ALA A 262 26.06 -7.13 -3.49
N ASN A 263 26.22 -6.84 -4.79
CA ASN A 263 25.10 -6.90 -5.74
C ASN A 263 24.76 -8.34 -6.17
N ALA A 264 25.63 -9.31 -5.87
CA ALA A 264 25.43 -10.71 -6.23
C ALA A 264 24.18 -11.32 -5.57
N ASP A 265 23.77 -10.85 -4.39
CA ASP A 265 22.56 -11.29 -3.69
C ASP A 265 21.30 -11.00 -4.51
N VAL A 266 21.14 -9.73 -4.91
CA VAL A 266 19.97 -9.26 -5.66
C VAL A 266 19.97 -9.87 -7.07
N LEU A 267 21.13 -9.91 -7.73
CA LEU A 267 21.27 -10.48 -9.06
C LEU A 267 21.00 -11.99 -9.08
N GLY A 268 21.54 -12.74 -8.11
CA GLY A 268 21.30 -14.18 -7.99
C GLY A 268 19.83 -14.51 -7.78
N ALA A 269 19.16 -13.81 -6.86
CA ALA A 269 17.71 -13.96 -6.64
C ALA A 269 16.91 -13.63 -7.92
N THR A 270 17.30 -12.56 -8.62
CA THR A 270 16.66 -12.15 -9.88
C THR A 270 16.77 -13.22 -10.96
N VAL A 271 17.96 -13.84 -11.11
CA VAL A 271 18.16 -14.95 -12.06
C VAL A 271 17.25 -16.13 -11.73
N GLY A 272 17.14 -16.51 -10.46
CA GLY A 272 16.24 -17.59 -10.03
C GLY A 272 14.77 -17.31 -10.36
N VAL A 273 14.30 -16.09 -10.07
CA VAL A 273 12.92 -15.64 -10.34
C VAL A 273 12.62 -15.57 -11.85
N ILE A 274 13.55 -15.04 -12.65
CA ILE A 274 13.39 -14.97 -14.11
C ILE A 274 13.35 -16.38 -14.69
N LEU A 275 14.24 -17.28 -14.27
CA LEU A 275 14.29 -18.64 -14.76
C LEU A 275 12.98 -19.38 -14.50
N ILE A 276 12.49 -19.37 -13.26
CA ILE A 276 11.24 -20.07 -12.92
C ILE A 276 10.03 -19.48 -13.67
N TYR A 277 10.03 -18.17 -13.89
CA TYR A 277 8.98 -17.51 -14.65
C TYR A 277 9.01 -17.93 -16.13
N ILE A 278 10.19 -17.96 -16.76
CA ILE A 278 10.38 -18.45 -18.14
C ILE A 278 9.96 -19.91 -18.25
N VAL A 279 10.39 -20.76 -17.33
CA VAL A 279 10.03 -22.18 -17.29
C VAL A 279 8.51 -22.36 -17.19
N ALA A 280 7.84 -21.60 -16.31
CA ALA A 280 6.39 -21.68 -16.17
C ALA A 280 5.64 -21.22 -17.44
N ILE A 281 6.11 -20.18 -18.12
CA ILE A 281 5.55 -19.73 -19.40
C ILE A 281 5.78 -20.77 -20.50
N ALA A 282 7.00 -21.31 -20.59
CA ALA A 282 7.35 -22.35 -21.56
C ALA A 282 6.50 -23.60 -21.35
N ASP A 283 6.37 -24.07 -20.11
CA ASP A 283 5.51 -25.21 -19.76
C ASP A 283 4.04 -24.96 -20.12
N LYS A 284 3.54 -23.71 -19.98
CA LYS A 284 2.16 -23.35 -20.36
C LYS A 284 1.96 -23.36 -21.87
N THR A 285 2.95 -22.86 -22.59
CA THR A 285 2.88 -22.64 -24.05
C THR A 285 3.07 -23.95 -24.80
N PHE A 286 4.09 -24.71 -24.41
CA PHE A 286 4.48 -25.96 -25.09
C PHE A 286 3.86 -27.21 -24.46
N LYS A 287 3.17 -27.09 -23.32
CA LYS A 287 2.49 -28.19 -22.62
C LYS A 287 3.43 -29.35 -22.27
N PHE A 288 4.65 -29.03 -21.81
CA PHE A 288 5.65 -30.05 -21.44
C PHE A 288 5.20 -30.91 -20.24
N GLY A 289 4.33 -30.39 -19.38
CA GLY A 289 3.83 -31.10 -18.20
C GLY A 289 4.85 -31.17 -17.06
N LEU A 290 5.80 -30.22 -17.02
CA LEU A 290 6.83 -30.13 -15.99
C LEU A 290 6.27 -29.65 -14.66
N MET A 291 5.25 -28.79 -14.69
CA MET A 291 4.65 -28.19 -13.49
C MET A 291 3.17 -28.54 -13.36
N SER A 292 2.68 -28.62 -12.12
CA SER A 292 1.25 -28.67 -11.87
C SER A 292 0.57 -27.36 -12.31
N ARG A 293 -0.71 -27.43 -12.70
CA ARG A 293 -1.50 -26.25 -13.10
C ARG A 293 -1.53 -25.17 -12.01
N LEU A 294 -1.67 -25.58 -10.74
CA LEU A 294 -1.63 -24.66 -9.60
C LEU A 294 -0.28 -23.95 -9.50
N ALA A 295 0.84 -24.69 -9.55
CA ALA A 295 2.17 -24.09 -9.44
C ALA A 295 2.44 -23.10 -10.58
N GLN A 296 2.12 -23.50 -11.80
CA GLN A 296 2.23 -22.64 -12.98
C GLN A 296 1.40 -21.36 -12.85
N GLN A 297 0.13 -21.48 -12.44
CA GLN A 297 -0.75 -20.33 -12.27
C GLN A 297 -0.23 -19.39 -11.18
N VAL A 298 0.20 -19.93 -10.03
CA VAL A 298 0.79 -19.14 -8.94
C VAL A 298 2.00 -18.35 -9.44
N ILE A 299 2.93 -18.98 -10.13
CA ILE A 299 4.15 -18.33 -10.64
C ILE A 299 3.81 -17.23 -11.65
N ILE A 300 2.93 -17.52 -12.62
CA ILE A 300 2.60 -16.56 -13.69
C ILE A 300 1.80 -15.36 -13.17
N VAL A 301 0.96 -15.55 -12.15
CA VAL A 301 0.10 -14.48 -11.62
C VAL A 301 0.82 -13.62 -10.59
N LEU A 302 1.62 -14.21 -9.69
CA LEU A 302 2.23 -13.50 -8.57
C LEU A 302 3.54 -12.81 -8.93
N ILE A 303 4.38 -13.43 -9.76
CA ILE A 303 5.73 -12.90 -10.04
C ILE A 303 5.68 -11.50 -10.66
N PRO A 304 4.84 -11.19 -11.68
CA PRO A 304 4.93 -9.89 -12.33
C PRO A 304 4.63 -8.70 -11.40
N PRO A 305 3.55 -8.70 -10.58
CA PRO A 305 3.33 -7.65 -9.59
C PRO A 305 4.43 -7.57 -8.53
N LEU A 306 4.91 -8.72 -8.03
CA LEU A 306 6.02 -8.75 -7.07
C LEU A 306 7.30 -8.16 -7.67
N ALA A 307 7.65 -8.55 -8.89
CA ALA A 307 8.81 -8.05 -9.59
C ALA A 307 8.74 -6.53 -9.79
N LEU A 308 7.55 -5.98 -10.08
CA LEU A 308 7.35 -4.54 -10.16
C LEU A 308 7.57 -3.85 -8.80
N VAL A 309 7.02 -4.39 -7.71
CA VAL A 309 7.23 -3.88 -6.35
C VAL A 309 8.70 -3.93 -5.96
N PHE A 310 9.38 -5.05 -6.21
CA PHE A 310 10.81 -5.23 -5.94
C PHE A 310 11.68 -4.32 -6.79
N LEU A 311 11.32 -4.10 -8.05
CA LEU A 311 12.03 -3.15 -8.92
C LEU A 311 11.99 -1.76 -8.32
N VAL A 312 10.80 -1.28 -7.94
CA VAL A 312 10.64 0.07 -7.39
C VAL A 312 11.26 0.22 -6.01
N LEU A 313 10.96 -0.69 -5.07
CA LEU A 313 11.53 -0.63 -3.72
C LEU A 313 13.02 -0.89 -3.72
N GLY A 314 13.51 -1.80 -4.55
CA GLY A 314 14.92 -2.14 -4.68
C GLY A 314 15.73 -0.92 -5.10
N THR A 315 15.30 -0.21 -6.15
CA THR A 315 16.01 1.01 -6.60
C THR A 315 15.96 2.13 -5.57
N ILE A 316 14.88 2.26 -4.80
CA ILE A 316 14.76 3.24 -3.71
C ILE A 316 15.69 2.88 -2.54
N PHE A 317 15.73 1.61 -2.13
CA PHE A 317 16.55 1.16 -0.99
C PHE A 317 18.04 1.19 -1.27
N LEU A 318 18.43 0.92 -2.51
CA LEU A 318 19.80 1.05 -3.00
C LEU A 318 20.21 2.51 -3.25
N GLY A 319 19.27 3.47 -3.16
CA GLY A 319 19.54 4.89 -3.42
C GLY A 319 19.83 5.21 -4.89
N ILE A 320 19.50 4.29 -5.80
CA ILE A 320 19.70 4.46 -7.25
C ILE A 320 18.62 5.39 -7.82
N ALA A 321 17.39 5.28 -7.31
CA ALA A 321 16.26 6.09 -7.76
C ALA A 321 15.60 6.78 -6.57
N THR A 322 15.19 8.02 -6.78
CA THR A 322 14.30 8.75 -5.86
C THR A 322 12.91 8.10 -5.83
N PRO A 323 12.07 8.36 -4.81
CA PRO A 323 10.70 7.86 -4.77
C PRO A 323 9.87 8.26 -6.00
N THR A 324 10.14 9.44 -6.57
CA THR A 324 9.44 9.94 -7.75
C THR A 324 9.85 9.18 -9.01
N GLU A 325 11.15 8.93 -9.21
CA GLU A 325 11.65 8.07 -10.30
C GLU A 325 11.17 6.63 -10.14
N GLY A 326 11.22 6.09 -8.91
CA GLY A 326 10.67 4.79 -8.57
C GLY A 326 9.18 4.67 -8.89
N GLY A 327 8.40 5.68 -8.50
CA GLY A 327 6.98 5.77 -8.84
C GLY A 327 6.74 5.80 -10.34
N ALA A 328 7.50 6.60 -11.09
CA ALA A 328 7.39 6.69 -12.55
C ALA A 328 7.70 5.35 -13.24
N MET A 329 8.78 4.67 -12.82
CA MET A 329 9.09 3.31 -13.27
C MET A 329 7.97 2.33 -12.94
N GLY A 330 7.40 2.42 -11.75
CA GLY A 330 6.25 1.64 -11.31
C GLY A 330 5.02 1.85 -12.20
N ALA A 331 4.68 3.11 -12.49
CA ALA A 331 3.56 3.49 -13.35
C ALA A 331 3.72 2.94 -14.78
N VAL A 332 4.91 3.10 -15.37
CA VAL A 332 5.22 2.55 -16.70
C VAL A 332 5.18 1.02 -16.69
N GLY A 333 5.78 0.40 -15.67
CA GLY A 333 5.76 -1.05 -15.51
C GLY A 333 4.35 -1.61 -15.35
N ALA A 334 3.46 -0.92 -14.62
CA ALA A 334 2.06 -1.32 -14.51
C ALA A 334 1.31 -1.26 -15.86
N LEU A 335 1.57 -0.24 -16.68
CA LEU A 335 1.02 -0.17 -18.04
C LEU A 335 1.53 -1.31 -18.92
N ILE A 336 2.84 -1.60 -18.88
CA ILE A 336 3.44 -2.71 -19.62
C ILE A 336 2.84 -4.05 -19.17
N LEU A 337 2.71 -4.27 -17.86
CA LEU A 337 2.11 -5.50 -17.32
C LEU A 337 0.64 -5.65 -17.72
N ALA A 338 -0.14 -4.58 -17.64
CA ALA A 338 -1.53 -4.59 -18.08
C ALA A 338 -1.64 -4.88 -19.59
N ALA A 339 -0.76 -4.29 -20.41
CA ALA A 339 -0.71 -4.53 -21.85
C ALA A 339 -0.32 -5.98 -22.19
N ALA A 340 0.73 -6.51 -21.54
CA ALA A 340 1.21 -7.87 -21.73
C ALA A 340 0.15 -8.93 -21.37
N LYS A 341 -0.75 -8.62 -20.43
CA LYS A 341 -1.90 -9.47 -20.08
C LYS A 341 -3.14 -9.24 -20.93
N GLY A 342 -3.10 -8.35 -21.94
CA GLY A 342 -4.25 -8.00 -22.76
C GLY A 342 -5.38 -7.29 -22.00
N LYS A 343 -5.07 -6.73 -20.82
CA LYS A 343 -6.01 -6.08 -19.90
C LYS A 343 -5.92 -4.55 -19.93
N LEU A 344 -5.03 -3.99 -20.78
CA LEU A 344 -4.92 -2.54 -20.98
C LEU A 344 -5.94 -2.05 -22.00
N SER A 345 -6.81 -1.14 -21.58
CA SER A 345 -7.71 -0.40 -22.47
C SER A 345 -7.60 1.10 -22.21
N LEU A 346 -8.02 1.91 -23.19
CA LEU A 346 -8.07 3.36 -23.02
C LEU A 346 -8.99 3.77 -21.86
N ASP A 347 -10.04 2.99 -21.61
CA ASP A 347 -10.95 3.22 -20.49
C ASP A 347 -10.27 2.98 -19.14
N VAL A 348 -9.46 1.91 -19.02
CA VAL A 348 -8.66 1.65 -17.81
C VAL A 348 -7.70 2.82 -17.56
N VAL A 349 -7.01 3.31 -18.59
CA VAL A 349 -6.09 4.45 -18.46
C VAL A 349 -6.82 5.73 -18.06
N LYS A 350 -7.94 6.07 -18.71
CA LYS A 350 -8.74 7.26 -18.38
C LYS A 350 -9.29 7.21 -16.96
N GLN A 351 -9.80 6.06 -16.54
CA GLN A 351 -10.30 5.85 -15.18
C GLN A 351 -9.18 5.94 -14.14
N ALA A 352 -8.02 5.35 -14.45
CA ALA A 352 -6.84 5.43 -13.60
C ALA A 352 -6.37 6.88 -13.44
N LEU A 353 -6.23 7.63 -14.54
CA LEU A 353 -5.88 9.05 -14.51
C LEU A 353 -6.87 9.86 -13.69
N ALA A 354 -8.19 9.72 -13.94
CA ALA A 354 -9.21 10.46 -13.20
C ALA A 354 -9.19 10.16 -11.69
N SER A 355 -9.00 8.90 -11.32
CA SER A 355 -8.93 8.46 -9.92
C SER A 355 -7.63 8.95 -9.26
N THR A 356 -6.51 8.86 -9.96
CA THR A 356 -5.21 9.38 -9.52
C THR A 356 -5.27 10.88 -9.30
N THR A 357 -5.85 11.66 -10.23
CA THR A 357 -6.03 13.10 -10.07
C THR A 357 -6.85 13.39 -8.83
N ARG A 358 -7.98 12.72 -8.65
CA ARG A 358 -8.85 12.94 -7.47
C ARG A 358 -8.12 12.64 -6.16
N LEU A 359 -7.47 11.49 -6.05
CA LEU A 359 -6.75 11.08 -4.84
C LEU A 359 -5.56 12.00 -4.56
N SER A 360 -4.78 12.35 -5.58
CA SER A 360 -3.65 13.27 -5.44
C SER A 360 -4.13 14.66 -5.02
N SER A 361 -5.21 15.18 -5.63
CA SER A 361 -5.82 16.44 -5.20
C SER A 361 -6.26 16.40 -3.74
N PHE A 362 -6.90 15.32 -3.28
CA PHE A 362 -7.27 15.19 -1.87
C PHE A 362 -6.06 15.26 -0.93
N VAL A 363 -4.98 14.55 -1.26
CA VAL A 363 -3.75 14.61 -0.44
C VAL A 363 -3.16 16.01 -0.43
N MET A 364 -3.08 16.67 -1.59
CA MET A 364 -2.55 18.05 -1.69
C MET A 364 -3.39 19.03 -0.87
N PHE A 365 -4.73 18.95 -0.94
CA PHE A 365 -5.61 19.80 -0.12
C PHE A 365 -5.44 19.54 1.37
N ILE A 366 -5.27 18.28 1.79
CA ILE A 366 -5.00 17.94 3.20
C ILE A 366 -3.68 18.58 3.65
N LEU A 367 -2.63 18.51 2.82
CA LEU A 367 -1.34 19.11 3.15
C LEU A 367 -1.40 20.63 3.22
N ILE A 368 -2.13 21.29 2.31
CA ILE A 368 -2.38 22.73 2.36
C ILE A 368 -3.11 23.10 3.65
N GLY A 369 -4.18 22.37 4.00
CA GLY A 369 -4.91 22.55 5.25
C GLY A 369 -4.02 22.34 6.47
N ALA A 370 -3.13 21.34 6.45
CA ALA A 370 -2.15 21.09 7.49
C ALA A 370 -1.13 22.23 7.60
N ARG A 371 -0.69 22.85 6.48
CA ARG A 371 0.19 24.03 6.52
C ARG A 371 -0.49 25.22 7.19
N VAL A 372 -1.78 25.45 6.93
CA VAL A 372 -2.58 26.47 7.64
C VAL A 372 -2.68 26.16 9.12
N PHE A 373 -3.06 24.93 9.47
CA PHE A 373 -3.16 24.47 10.86
C PHE A 373 -1.84 24.63 11.62
N SER A 374 -0.72 24.26 10.99
CA SER A 374 0.61 24.33 11.59
C SER A 374 1.08 25.77 11.85
N LEU A 375 0.59 26.76 11.10
CA LEU A 375 1.05 28.14 11.19
C LEU A 375 0.83 28.73 12.59
N THR A 376 -0.27 28.34 13.24
CA THR A 376 -0.64 28.75 14.59
C THR A 376 0.37 28.31 15.66
N PHE A 377 1.26 27.38 15.36
CA PHE A 377 2.31 26.91 16.28
C PHE A 377 3.69 27.56 16.05
N TYR A 378 3.82 28.46 15.07
CA TYR A 378 5.08 29.19 14.80
C TYR A 378 5.22 30.48 15.62
N GLY A 379 4.21 30.85 16.38
CA GLY A 379 4.19 32.02 17.26
C GLY A 379 3.79 31.65 18.67
#